data_AF-A0A656Z545-F1
#
_entry.id   AF-A0A656Z545-F1
#
_cell.length_a   1.000
_cell.length_b   1.000
_cell.length_c   1.000
_cell.angle_alpha   90.00
_cell.angle_beta   90.00
_cell.angle_gamma   90.00
#
_symmetry.space_group_name_H-M   'P 1'
#
loop_
_entity.id
_entity.type
_entity.pdbx_description
1 polymer ?
#
loop_
_entity_poly.entity_id
_entity_poly.type
_entity_poly.pdbx_seq_one_letter_code
_entity_poly.pdbx_strand_id
1 'polypeptide(L)'
;MRQQGEFKTILTDNAQIPGNFRLFDPSLQIIHPETPFGAANAARPTLVMWFGDAVPNERVSALINEAQIHIPETGITTTKIAYRTRPDMNITVSYFLQK
;
A
#
# COMPACT_ATOMS: atom_id res chain seq x y z
N MET A 1 -14.38 18.92 -5.66
CA MET A 1 -13.95 17.63 -6.22
C MET A 1 -12.53 17.31 -5.74
N ARG A 2 -12.41 16.56 -4.64
CA ARG A 2 -11.17 15.91 -4.17
C ARG A 2 -11.64 14.64 -3.48
N GLN A 3 -11.67 13.50 -4.18
CA GLN A 3 -12.10 12.23 -3.58
C GLN A 3 -11.23 11.02 -3.96
N GLN A 4 -10.07 11.23 -4.60
CA GLN A 4 -9.14 10.15 -4.91
C GLN A 4 -7.73 10.64 -4.56
N GLY A 5 -7.24 10.34 -3.35
CA GLY A 5 -5.88 10.73 -2.92
C GLY A 5 -5.78 11.45 -1.57
N GLU A 6 -6.55 11.06 -0.55
CA GLU A 6 -6.33 11.57 0.81
C GLU A 6 -5.30 10.72 1.57
N PHE A 7 -4.15 10.41 0.95
CA PHE A 7 -3.04 9.76 1.64
C PHE A 7 -1.72 10.39 1.21
N LYS A 8 -0.77 10.45 2.14
CA LYS A 8 0.57 11.01 1.93
C LYS A 8 1.63 9.93 1.77
N THR A 9 1.34 8.76 2.32
CA THR A 9 2.27 7.63 2.37
C THR A 9 1.63 6.38 1.80
N ILE A 10 2.39 5.60 1.05
CA ILE A 10 2.05 4.24 0.68
C ILE A 10 3.05 3.30 1.37
N LEU A 11 2.54 2.38 2.19
CA LEU A 11 3.29 1.31 2.84
C LEU A 11 2.99 0.00 2.11
N THR A 12 4.03 -0.70 1.67
CA THR A 12 3.89 -1.83 0.75
C THR A 12 4.99 -2.88 0.88
N ASP A 13 4.77 -4.10 0.38
CA ASP A 13 5.79 -5.15 0.26
C ASP A 13 6.65 -5.04 -1.00
N ASN A 14 6.22 -4.25 -2.00
CA ASN A 14 6.90 -4.16 -3.29
C ASN A 14 6.75 -2.78 -3.93
N ALA A 15 7.87 -2.19 -4.35
CA ALA A 15 7.91 -0.84 -4.92
C ALA A 15 7.30 -0.69 -6.33
N GLN A 16 7.01 -1.78 -7.05
CA GLN A 16 6.59 -1.71 -8.46
C GLN A 16 5.29 -0.92 -8.69
N ILE A 17 4.21 -1.29 -8.00
CA ILE A 17 2.92 -0.59 -8.15
C ILE A 17 2.94 0.80 -7.50
N PRO A 18 3.37 0.97 -6.24
CA PRO A 18 3.45 2.27 -5.58
C PRO A 18 4.32 3.28 -6.33
N GLY A 19 5.38 2.83 -7.01
CA GLY A 19 6.21 3.70 -7.85
C GLY A 19 5.42 4.40 -8.96
N ASN A 20 4.41 3.73 -9.53
CA ASN A 20 3.55 4.34 -10.55
C ASN A 20 2.66 5.45 -9.98
N PHE A 21 2.27 5.39 -8.70
CA PHE A 21 1.50 6.46 -8.07
C PHE A 21 2.30 7.78 -8.02
N ARG A 22 3.63 7.70 -7.88
CA ARG A 22 4.50 8.89 -7.92
C ARG A 22 4.54 9.58 -9.29
N LEU A 23 4.17 8.89 -10.36
CA LEU A 23 4.03 9.50 -11.69
C LEU A 23 2.82 10.45 -11.75
N PHE A 24 1.80 10.20 -10.91
CA PHE A 24 0.60 11.03 -10.80
C PHE A 24 0.71 12.05 -9.67
N ASP A 25 1.30 11.66 -8.54
CA ASP A 25 1.59 12.53 -7.41
C ASP A 25 3.02 12.31 -6.89
N PRO A 26 3.99 13.14 -7.34
CA PRO A 26 5.39 13.01 -6.94
C PRO A 26 5.65 13.24 -5.45
N SER A 27 4.70 13.83 -4.71
CA SER A 27 4.82 14.14 -3.29
C SER A 27 4.57 12.95 -2.37
N LEU A 28 4.05 11.83 -2.91
CA LEU A 28 3.80 10.61 -2.16
C LEU A 28 5.10 9.99 -1.64
N GLN A 29 5.11 9.69 -0.34
CA GLN A 29 6.15 8.89 0.30
C GLN A 29 5.85 7.40 0.07
N ILE A 30 6.83 6.65 -0.40
CA ILE A 30 6.70 5.20 -0.59
C ILE A 30 7.63 4.50 0.41
N ILE A 31 7.07 3.63 1.23
CA ILE A 31 7.79 2.83 2.23
C ILE A 31 7.62 1.36 1.88
N HIS A 32 8.74 0.66 1.77
CA HIS A 32 8.81 -0.77 1.59
C HIS A 32 9.81 -1.38 2.58
N PRO A 33 9.90 -2.72 2.75
CA PRO A 33 10.68 -3.34 3.83
C PRO A 33 12.16 -2.94 3.85
N GLU A 34 12.73 -2.59 2.70
CA GLU A 34 14.11 -2.16 2.55
C GLU A 34 14.31 -0.65 2.84
N THR A 35 13.24 0.11 3.12
CA THR A 35 13.30 1.52 3.51
C THR A 35 13.72 1.64 4.99
N PRO A 36 14.92 2.15 5.32
CA PRO A 36 15.40 2.19 6.70
C PRO A 36 14.52 3.07 7.59
N PHE A 37 14.00 2.53 8.70
CA PHE A 37 13.15 3.23 9.68
C PHE A 37 11.94 3.97 9.05
N GLY A 38 11.52 3.53 7.87
CA GLY A 38 10.53 4.24 7.07
C GLY A 38 9.16 4.19 7.71
N ALA A 39 8.74 3.00 8.15
CA ALA A 39 7.37 2.75 8.61
C ALA A 39 7.06 3.46 9.93
N ALA A 40 8.00 3.50 10.88
CA ALA A 40 7.82 4.24 12.14
C ALA A 40 7.52 5.75 11.94
N ASN A 41 7.99 6.33 10.83
CA ASN A 41 7.85 7.76 10.53
C ASN A 41 6.84 8.05 9.40
N ALA A 42 5.97 7.09 9.09
CA ALA A 42 4.99 7.22 8.01
C ALA A 42 4.05 8.42 8.24
N ALA A 43 4.03 9.35 7.28
CA ALA A 43 3.11 10.49 7.31
C ALA A 43 1.67 10.03 7.07
N ARG A 44 0.76 10.42 7.96
CA ARG A 44 -0.67 10.09 7.84
C ARG A 44 -1.43 11.10 6.94
N PRO A 45 -2.49 10.67 6.24
CA PRO A 45 -3.00 9.30 6.16
C PRO A 45 -2.11 8.37 5.32
N THR A 46 -2.12 7.07 5.65
CA THR A 46 -1.26 6.05 5.04
C THR A 46 -2.11 5.01 4.31
N LEU A 47 -1.85 4.80 3.02
CA LEU A 47 -2.37 3.65 2.27
C LEU A 47 -1.45 2.45 2.53
N VAL A 48 -2.00 1.39 3.11
CA VAL A 48 -1.29 0.11 3.26
C VAL A 48 -1.73 -0.80 2.12
N MET A 49 -0.80 -1.37 1.35
CA MET A 49 -1.12 -2.21 0.19
C MET A 49 -0.11 -3.34 -0.05
N TRP A 50 -0.57 -4.52 -0.45
CA TRP A 50 0.31 -5.67 -0.72
C TRP A 50 -0.25 -6.61 -1.78
N PHE A 51 0.63 -7.47 -2.28
CA PHE A 51 0.24 -8.55 -3.18
C PHE A 51 -0.23 -9.78 -2.40
N GLY A 52 -1.36 -10.34 -2.82
CA GLY A 52 -2.02 -11.47 -2.17
C GLY A 52 -3.42 -11.13 -1.68
N ASP A 53 -3.99 -12.05 -0.91
CA ASP A 53 -5.34 -11.92 -0.37
C ASP A 53 -5.38 -11.03 0.88
N ALA A 54 -6.58 -10.92 1.48
CA ALA A 54 -6.87 -10.05 2.62
C ALA A 54 -6.05 -10.30 3.89
N VAL A 55 -5.21 -11.33 3.94
CA VAL A 55 -4.28 -11.57 5.04
C VAL A 55 -2.93 -10.93 4.68
N PRO A 56 -2.45 -9.92 5.44
CA PRO A 56 -1.14 -9.33 5.20
C PRO A 56 -0.03 -10.38 5.26
N ASN A 57 0.87 -10.36 4.28
CA ASN A 57 2.05 -11.22 4.33
C ASN A 57 3.03 -10.76 5.44
N GLU A 58 4.07 -11.55 5.70
CA GLU A 58 5.02 -11.29 6.79
C GLU A 58 5.70 -9.92 6.67
N ARG A 59 6.04 -9.50 5.44
CA ARG A 59 6.74 -8.23 5.19
C ARG A 59 5.83 -7.03 5.50
N VAL A 60 4.58 -7.08 5.06
CA VAL A 60 3.61 -6.02 5.34
C VAL A 60 3.17 -6.05 6.80
N SER A 61 3.03 -7.22 7.40
CA SER A 61 2.77 -7.35 8.84
C SER A 61 3.86 -6.69 9.67
N ALA A 62 5.14 -6.88 9.32
CA ALA A 62 6.25 -6.21 9.99
C ALA A 62 6.16 -4.68 9.87
N LEU A 63 5.87 -4.16 8.68
CA LEU A 63 5.72 -2.72 8.44
C LEU A 63 4.50 -2.13 9.18
N ILE A 64 3.36 -2.84 9.21
CA ILE A 64 2.17 -2.45 9.98
C ILE A 64 2.51 -2.34 11.46
N ASN A 65 3.23 -3.33 12.00
CA ASN A 65 3.65 -3.35 13.40
C ASN A 65 4.63 -2.21 13.72
N GLU A 66 5.63 -1.98 12.87
CA GLU A 66 6.60 -0.89 13.02
C GLU A 66 5.92 0.49 13.00
N ALA A 67 4.96 0.69 12.08
CA ALA A 67 4.18 1.93 11.96
C ALA A 67 3.09 2.09 13.04
N GLN A 68 2.91 1.08 13.91
CA GLN A 68 1.81 1.01 14.90
C GLN A 68 0.44 1.29 14.26
N ILE A 69 0.21 0.70 13.07
CA ILE A 69 -1.03 0.81 12.32
C ILE A 69 -2.01 -0.26 12.80
N HIS A 70 -3.26 0.12 13.02
CA HIS A 70 -4.33 -0.82 13.32
C HIS A 70 -5.10 -1.10 12.03
N ILE A 71 -5.37 -2.38 11.74
CA ILE A 71 -6.20 -2.74 10.61
C ILE A 71 -7.63 -2.24 10.90
N PRO A 72 -8.27 -1.47 10.00
CA PRO A 72 -9.56 -0.87 10.27
C PRO A 72 -10.66 -1.93 10.36
N GLU A 73 -11.65 -1.71 11.22
CA GLU A 73 -12.84 -2.59 11.37
C GLU A 73 -13.66 -2.68 10.08
N THR A 74 -13.59 -1.67 9.23
CA THR A 74 -14.19 -1.70 7.88
C THR A 74 -13.58 -2.77 6.98
N GLY A 75 -12.46 -3.36 7.40
CA GLY A 75 -11.80 -4.47 6.72
C GLY A 75 -10.81 -4.03 5.65
N ILE A 76 -10.29 -5.05 4.96
CA ILE A 76 -9.30 -4.94 3.90
C ILE A 76 -10.00 -5.11 2.57
N THR A 77 -9.77 -4.18 1.64
CA THR A 77 -10.26 -4.32 0.27
C THR A 77 -9.32 -5.23 -0.51
N THR A 78 -9.85 -6.21 -1.23
CA THR A 78 -9.07 -7.13 -2.08
C THR A 78 -9.63 -7.09 -3.49
N THR A 79 -8.75 -6.93 -4.48
CA THR A 79 -9.12 -6.83 -5.90
C THR A 79 -8.09 -7.51 -6.79
N LYS A 80 -8.45 -7.76 -8.05
CA LYS A 80 -7.56 -8.31 -9.07
C LYS A 80 -7.22 -7.22 -10.08
N ILE A 81 -5.92 -7.02 -10.31
CA ILE A 81 -5.39 -6.10 -11.31
C ILE A 81 -4.85 -6.92 -12.48
N ALA A 82 -5.35 -6.65 -13.68
CA ALA A 82 -4.85 -7.24 -14.92
C ALA A 82 -3.67 -6.43 -15.46
N TYR A 83 -2.61 -7.10 -15.93
CA TYR A 83 -1.55 -6.41 -16.67
C TYR A 83 -2.05 -6.02 -18.04
N ARG A 84 -1.87 -4.74 -18.41
CA ARG A 84 -2.27 -4.22 -19.72
C ARG A 84 -1.59 -4.96 -20.88
N THR A 85 -0.34 -5.40 -20.70
CA THR A 85 0.47 -6.08 -21.72
C THR A 85 0.34 -7.61 -21.68
N ARG A 86 -0.26 -8.17 -20.62
CA ARG A 86 -0.53 -9.60 -20.44
C ARG A 86 -1.87 -9.78 -19.71
N PRO A 87 -3.01 -9.68 -20.43
CA PRO A 87 -4.34 -9.68 -19.81
C PRO A 87 -4.71 -11.00 -19.10
N ASP A 88 -4.01 -12.08 -19.44
CA ASP A 88 -4.06 -13.38 -18.78
C ASP A 88 -3.43 -13.36 -17.38
N MET A 89 -2.48 -12.44 -17.14
CA MET A 89 -1.87 -12.25 -15.84
C MET A 89 -2.72 -11.31 -14.98
N ASN A 90 -3.32 -11.89 -13.94
CA ASN A 90 -4.00 -11.16 -12.89
C ASN A 90 -3.19 -11.26 -11.61
N ILE A 91 -2.99 -10.13 -10.94
CA ILE A 91 -2.44 -10.10 -9.59
C ILE A 91 -3.52 -9.70 -8.60
N THR A 92 -3.67 -10.47 -7.52
CA THR A 92 -4.47 -10.06 -6.37
C THR A 92 -3.71 -9.00 -5.57
N VAL A 93 -4.38 -7.90 -5.30
CA VAL A 93 -3.88 -6.80 -4.47
C VAL A 93 -4.88 -6.53 -3.35
N SER A 94 -4.37 -6.43 -2.14
CA SER A 94 -5.14 -6.04 -0.96
C SER A 94 -4.65 -4.71 -0.42
N TYR A 95 -5.57 -3.88 0.06
CA TYR A 95 -5.24 -2.56 0.60
C TYR A 95 -6.29 -2.03 1.58
N PHE A 96 -5.87 -1.08 2.41
CA PHE A 96 -6.75 -0.27 3.24
C PHE A 96 -6.13 1.10 3.52
N LEU A 97 -6.96 2.08 3.90
CA LEU A 97 -6.52 3.41 4.27
C LEU A 97 -6.49 3.55 5.80
N GLN A 98 -5.33 3.86 6.36
CA GLN A 98 -5.17 4.31 7.73
C GLN A 98 -5.25 5.84 7.76
N LYS A 99 -6.20 6.38 8.54
CA LYS A 99 -6.32 7.82 8.79
C LYS A 99 -5.30 8.31 9.82
#